data_AF-A0A376GUA2-F1
#
_entry.id   AF-A0A376GUA2-F1
#
_cell.length_a   1.000
_cell.length_b   1.000
_cell.length_c   1.000
_cell.angle_alpha   90.00
_cell.angle_beta   90.00
_cell.angle_gamma   90.00
#
_symmetry.space_group_name_H-M   'P 1'
#
loop_
_entity.id
_entity.type
_entity.pdbx_description
1 polymer ?
#
loop_
_entity_poly.entity_id
_entity_poly.type
_entity_poly.pdbx_seq_one_letter_code
_entity_poly.pdbx_strand_id
1 'polypeptide(L)'
;MRKYLSQKVWKNDFISEPMVYKLAFKANNTLAEKFQDWLATEVLPQIRKTGAYMNVPRSFAEALRLAADLEEEKQMLEQKVAEYEPRITYLDTILVSKDAVTTSQIAADYGMSAVKLNKLLHQLGIQ
;
A
#
# COMPACT_ATOMS: atom_id res chain seq x y z
N MET A 1 28.83 22.45 15.09
CA MET A 1 28.20 21.63 14.01
C MET A 1 28.99 20.38 13.64
N ARG A 2 30.33 20.38 13.72
CA ARG A 2 31.14 19.19 13.41
C ARG A 2 30.79 17.93 14.21
N LYS A 3 30.22 18.05 15.42
CA LYS A 3 29.88 16.89 16.27
C LYS A 3 28.70 16.04 15.76
N TYR A 4 27.85 16.57 14.86
CA TYR A 4 26.66 15.87 14.35
C TYR A 4 26.53 15.84 12.82
N LEU A 5 27.30 16.67 12.11
CA LEU A 5 27.27 16.79 10.65
C LEU A 5 28.66 16.51 10.05
N SER A 6 29.44 15.63 10.67
CA SER A 6 30.79 15.28 10.20
C SER A 6 30.79 14.47 8.90
N GLN A 7 29.62 14.03 8.44
CA GLN A 7 29.47 13.16 7.29
C GLN A 7 29.23 14.01 6.04
N LYS A 8 30.10 13.85 5.04
CA LYS A 8 29.89 14.42 3.70
C LYS A 8 28.67 13.73 3.10
N VAL A 9 27.58 14.47 2.94
CA VAL A 9 26.37 14.03 2.25
C VAL A 9 26.44 14.46 0.79
N TRP A 10 26.21 13.51 -0.12
CA TRP A 10 26.22 13.71 -1.55
C TRP A 10 24.80 13.96 -2.08
N LYS A 11 24.70 14.51 -3.29
CA LYS A 11 23.43 14.64 -4.00
C LYS A 11 22.90 13.21 -4.24
N ASN A 12 21.74 12.89 -3.64
CA ASN A 12 21.06 11.58 -3.58
C ASN A 12 21.32 10.71 -2.34
N ASP A 13 22.04 11.21 -1.32
CA ASP A 13 22.13 10.50 -0.05
C ASP A 13 20.86 10.68 0.78
N PHE A 14 20.42 9.61 1.44
CA PHE A 14 19.33 9.65 2.40
C PHE A 14 19.82 10.23 3.73
N ILE A 15 19.04 11.17 4.28
CA ILE A 15 19.27 11.72 5.62
C ILE A 15 18.25 11.15 6.60
N SER A 16 18.69 10.92 7.83
CA SER A 16 17.79 10.47 8.90
C SER A 16 16.82 11.59 9.31
N GLU A 17 15.63 11.22 9.79
CA GLU A 17 14.62 12.17 10.26
C GLU A 17 15.14 13.17 11.32
N PRO A 18 15.92 12.78 12.34
CA PRO A 18 16.51 13.73 13.27
C PRO A 18 17.47 14.73 12.61
N MET A 19 18.12 14.33 11.51
CA MET A 19 18.96 15.23 10.73
C MET A 19 18.11 16.19 9.90
N VAL A 20 16.98 15.74 9.33
CA VAL A 20 16.02 16.61 8.62
C VAL A 20 15.60 17.75 9.53
N TYR A 21 15.14 17.46 10.76
CA TYR A 21 14.73 18.50 11.70
C TYR A 21 15.87 19.45 12.06
N LYS A 22 17.04 18.91 12.42
CA LYS A 22 18.20 19.75 12.80
C LYS A 22 18.66 20.65 11.65
N LEU A 23 18.60 20.17 10.42
CA LEU A 23 18.95 20.95 9.23
C LEU A 23 17.88 22.00 8.94
N ALA A 24 16.62 21.59 8.94
CA ALA A 24 15.48 22.47 8.71
C ALA A 24 15.47 23.64 9.70
N PHE A 25 15.60 23.39 11.01
CA PHE A 25 15.58 24.43 12.04
C PHE A 25 16.81 25.35 12.05
N LYS A 26 17.88 24.96 11.35
CA LYS A 26 19.13 25.72 11.31
C LYS A 26 19.37 26.42 9.97
N ALA A 27 18.75 25.94 8.91
CA ALA A 27 18.87 26.54 7.59
C ALA A 27 18.09 27.86 7.56
N ASN A 28 18.72 28.92 7.07
CA ASN A 28 18.12 30.24 6.92
C ASN A 28 17.75 30.52 5.44
N ASN A 29 17.26 29.50 4.73
CA ASN A 29 16.77 29.67 3.36
C ASN A 29 15.24 29.74 3.36
N THR A 30 14.66 30.37 2.34
CA THR A 30 13.21 30.57 2.23
C THR A 30 12.42 29.27 2.19
N LEU A 31 13.03 28.17 1.73
CA LEU A 31 12.43 26.85 1.71
C LEU A 31 12.31 26.26 3.13
N ALA A 32 13.37 26.40 3.94
CA ALA A 32 13.41 25.95 5.32
C ALA A 32 12.44 26.75 6.19
N GLU A 33 12.34 28.08 5.98
CA GLU A 33 11.33 28.91 6.66
C GLU A 33 9.90 28.42 6.35
N LYS A 34 9.55 28.22 5.08
CA LYS A 34 8.23 27.67 4.70
C LYS A 34 7.96 26.30 5.34
N PHE A 35 8.98 25.44 5.38
CA PHE A 35 8.86 24.12 5.99
C PHE A 35 8.69 24.20 7.51
N GLN A 36 9.43 25.08 8.18
CA GLN A 36 9.29 25.35 9.61
C GLN A 36 7.89 25.90 9.93
N ASP A 37 7.40 26.87 9.15
CA ASP A 37 6.09 27.47 9.32
C ASP A 37 4.96 26.44 9.16
N TRP A 38 5.05 25.60 8.13
CA TRP A 38 4.10 24.51 7.92
C TRP A 38 4.12 23.50 9.08
N LEU A 39 5.30 23.08 9.53
CA LEU A 39 5.44 22.19 10.69
C LEU A 39 4.82 22.79 11.96
N ALA A 40 5.12 24.06 12.24
CA ALA A 40 4.74 24.71 13.49
C ALA A 40 3.26 25.13 13.53
N THR A 41 2.69 25.54 12.39
CA THR A 41 1.33 26.08 12.31
C THR A 41 0.29 24.99 12.10
N GLU A 42 0.66 23.92 11.38
CA GLU A 42 -0.29 22.94 10.89
C GLU A 42 -0.03 21.56 11.48
N VAL A 43 1.16 21.01 11.26
CA VAL A 43 1.45 19.61 11.58
C VAL A 43 1.50 19.37 13.09
N LEU A 44 2.36 20.11 13.81
CA LEU A 44 2.52 19.92 15.26
C LEU A 44 1.24 20.24 16.04
N PRO A 45 0.49 21.32 15.74
CA PRO A 45 -0.77 21.59 16.42
C PRO A 45 -1.83 20.52 16.16
N GLN A 46 -1.90 19.98 14.93
CA GLN A 46 -2.80 18.87 14.63
C GLN A 46 -2.42 17.63 15.43
N ILE A 47 -1.17 17.15 15.34
CA ILE A 47 -0.71 15.98 16.10
C ILE A 47 -0.96 16.15 17.60
N ARG A 48 -0.73 17.34 18.16
CA ARG A 48 -1.00 17.61 19.58
C ARG A 48 -2.49 17.46 19.95
N LYS A 49 -3.41 17.79 19.04
CA LYS A 49 -4.86 17.75 19.27
C LYS A 49 -5.47 16.38 18.97
N THR A 50 -5.08 15.75 17.87
CA THR A 50 -5.71 14.53 17.34
C THR A 50 -4.87 13.27 17.57
N GLY A 51 -3.61 13.41 18.00
CA GLY A 51 -2.66 12.30 18.14
C GLY A 51 -2.02 11.85 16.82
N ALA A 52 -2.47 12.36 15.68
CA ALA A 52 -1.95 12.01 14.35
C ALA A 52 -2.12 13.16 13.36
N TYR A 53 -1.20 13.28 12.41
CA TYR A 53 -1.37 14.20 11.27
C TYR A 53 -2.19 13.49 10.20
N MET A 54 -3.44 13.92 10.05
CA MET A 54 -4.35 13.41 9.03
C MET A 54 -4.61 14.54 8.04
N ASN A 55 -4.52 14.24 6.74
CA ASN A 55 -4.89 15.19 5.70
C ASN A 55 -6.43 15.27 5.63
N VAL A 56 -7.04 15.87 6.65
CA VAL A 56 -8.48 16.08 6.70
C VAL A 56 -8.79 17.33 5.88
N PRO A 57 -9.74 17.27 4.93
CA PRO A 57 -10.17 18.42 4.16
C PRO A 57 -10.54 19.59 5.09
N ARG A 58 -9.95 20.77 4.85
CA ARG A 58 -10.12 21.92 5.77
C ARG A 58 -11.36 22.74 5.47
N SER A 59 -11.94 22.52 4.30
CA SER A 59 -13.15 23.19 3.83
C SER A 59 -14.22 22.16 3.49
N PHE A 60 -15.48 22.53 3.74
CA PHE A 60 -16.64 21.73 3.34
C PHE A 60 -16.64 21.42 1.84
N ALA A 61 -16.18 22.36 1.01
CA ALA A 61 -16.08 22.17 -0.44
C ALA A 61 -15.01 21.14 -0.83
N GLU A 62 -13.90 21.09 -0.10
CA GLU A 62 -12.83 20.10 -0.31
C GLU A 62 -13.28 18.71 0.17
N ALA A 63 -13.98 18.65 1.29
CA ALA A 63 -14.56 17.41 1.82
C ALA A 63 -15.58 16.80 0.85
N LEU A 64 -16.44 17.63 0.25
CA LEU A 64 -17.44 17.17 -0.71
C LEU A 64 -16.82 16.62 -1.99
N ARG A 65 -15.73 17.24 -2.47
CA ARG A 65 -14.98 16.74 -3.64
C ARG A 65 -14.29 15.41 -3.35
N LEU A 66 -13.61 15.31 -2.20
CA LEU A 66 -12.99 14.06 -1.79
C LEU A 66 -14.03 12.94 -1.61
N ALA A 67 -15.21 13.25 -1.06
CA ALA A 67 -16.29 12.29 -0.93
C ALA A 67 -16.83 11.82 -2.29
N ALA A 68 -16.92 12.72 -3.27
CA ALA A 68 -17.31 12.36 -4.63
C ALA A 68 -16.27 11.44 -5.30
N ASP A 69 -14.98 11.78 -5.20
CA ASP A 69 -13.89 10.98 -5.76
C ASP A 69 -13.84 9.57 -5.12
N LEU A 70 -14.05 9.49 -3.80
CA LEU A 70 -14.10 8.21 -3.06
C LEU A 70 -15.30 7.36 -3.45
N GLU A 71 -16.47 7.96 -3.69
CA GLU A 71 -17.67 7.24 -4.11
C GLU A 71 -17.49 6.67 -5.54
N GLU A 72 -16.88 7.44 -6.45
CA GLU A 72 -16.52 6.93 -7.78
C GLU A 72 -15.53 5.76 -7.71
N GLU A 73 -14.48 5.87 -6.90
CA GLU A 73 -13.50 4.79 -6.70
C GLU A 73 -14.17 3.54 -6.13
N LYS A 74 -15.05 3.72 -5.14
CA LYS A 74 -15.82 2.62 -4.53
C LYS A 74 -16.71 1.93 -5.56
N GLN A 75 -17.45 2.66 -6.38
CA GLN A 75 -18.29 2.08 -7.44
C GLN A 75 -17.46 1.30 -8.47
N MET A 76 -16.30 1.81 -8.84
CA MET A 76 -15.37 1.11 -9.73
C MET A 76 -14.85 -0.18 -9.11
N LEU A 77 -14.55 -0.17 -7.81
CA LEU A 77 -14.13 -1.36 -7.07
C LEU A 77 -15.27 -2.38 -6.94
N GLU A 78 -16.48 -1.93 -6.62
CA GLU A 78 -17.67 -2.80 -6.53
C GLU A 78 -17.98 -3.46 -7.87
N GLN A 79 -17.86 -2.75 -9.00
CA GLN A 79 -18.01 -3.35 -10.34
C GLN A 79 -16.97 -4.43 -10.61
N LYS A 80 -15.70 -4.19 -10.25
CA LYS A 80 -14.65 -5.19 -10.39
C LYS A 80 -14.96 -6.43 -9.54
N VAL A 81 -15.37 -6.24 -8.29
CA VAL A 81 -15.76 -7.34 -7.40
C VAL A 81 -16.92 -8.13 -8.01
N ALA A 82 -17.96 -7.45 -8.51
CA ALA A 82 -19.09 -8.09 -9.16
C ALA A 82 -18.70 -8.88 -10.43
N GLU A 83 -17.70 -8.43 -11.19
CA GLU A 83 -17.16 -9.18 -12.34
C GLU A 83 -16.39 -10.44 -11.90
N TYR A 84 -15.65 -10.36 -10.79
CA TYR A 84 -14.87 -11.49 -10.28
C TYR A 84 -15.71 -12.51 -9.50
N GLU A 85 -16.82 -12.10 -8.88
CA GLU A 85 -17.76 -12.93 -8.13
C GLU A 85 -18.20 -14.21 -8.89
N PRO A 86 -18.65 -14.15 -10.16
CA PRO A 86 -19.03 -15.36 -10.90
C PRO A 86 -17.83 -16.23 -11.29
N ARG A 87 -16.64 -15.64 -11.46
CA ARG A 87 -15.41 -16.41 -11.76
C ARG A 87 -14.95 -17.20 -10.54
N ILE A 88 -15.06 -16.61 -9.36
CA ILE A 88 -14.76 -17.26 -8.08
C ILE A 88 -15.81 -18.34 -7.81
N THR A 89 -17.10 -18.03 -7.96
CA THR A 89 -18.19 -19.00 -7.79
C THR A 89 -18.05 -20.19 -8.75
N TYR A 90 -17.66 -19.94 -10.01
CA TYR A 90 -17.38 -21.01 -10.98
C TYR A 90 -16.23 -21.89 -10.51
N LEU A 91 -15.13 -21.30 -10.06
CA LEU A 91 -13.96 -22.01 -9.53
C LEU A 91 -14.31 -22.84 -8.28
N ASP A 92 -15.11 -22.30 -7.36
CA ASP A 92 -15.54 -23.02 -6.16
C ASP A 92 -16.49 -24.18 -6.53
N THR A 93 -17.38 -23.98 -7.50
CA THR A 93 -18.31 -25.04 -7.93
C THR A 93 -17.58 -26.23 -8.55
N ILE A 94 -16.58 -25.99 -9.41
CA ILE A 94 -15.78 -27.07 -10.03
C ILE A 94 -14.81 -27.73 -9.04
N LEU A 95 -14.34 -27.00 -8.02
CA LEU A 95 -13.54 -27.57 -6.92
C LEU A 95 -14.39 -28.41 -5.94
N VAL A 96 -15.69 -28.10 -5.81
CA VAL A 96 -16.64 -28.82 -4.94
C VAL A 96 -17.22 -30.06 -5.60
N SER A 97 -17.33 -30.12 -6.94
CA SER A 97 -17.77 -31.33 -7.64
C SER A 97 -16.73 -32.44 -7.52
N LYS A 98 -16.92 -33.32 -6.53
CA LYS A 98 -16.17 -34.57 -6.31
C LYS A 98 -16.46 -35.63 -7.39
N ASP A 99 -16.19 -35.31 -8.65
CA ASP A 99 -15.90 -36.37 -9.61
C ASP A 99 -14.41 -36.73 -9.44
N ALA A 100 -14.11 -38.03 -9.37
CA ALA A 100 -12.75 -38.52 -9.27
C ALA A 100 -12.00 -38.23 -10.58
N VAL A 101 -11.48 -37.02 -10.74
CA VAL A 101 -10.64 -36.62 -11.85
C VAL A 101 -9.26 -37.26 -11.70
N THR A 102 -8.75 -37.82 -12.81
CA THR A 102 -7.41 -38.42 -12.79
C THR A 102 -6.35 -37.34 -12.61
N THR A 103 -5.29 -37.64 -11.87
CA THR A 103 -4.16 -36.71 -11.64
C THR A 103 -3.54 -36.19 -12.93
N SER A 104 -3.68 -36.93 -14.03
CA SER A 104 -3.24 -36.55 -15.38
C SER A 104 -4.09 -35.45 -16.01
N GLN A 105 -5.43 -35.46 -15.80
CA GLN A 105 -6.32 -34.41 -16.30
C GLN A 105 -6.09 -33.10 -15.57
N ILE A 106 -5.99 -33.14 -14.24
CA ILE A 106 -5.65 -31.96 -13.44
C ILE A 106 -4.30 -31.40 -13.87
N ALA A 107 -3.28 -32.25 -14.02
CA ALA A 107 -1.96 -31.77 -14.42
C ALA A 107 -1.99 -31.06 -15.79
N ALA A 108 -2.75 -31.61 -16.76
CA ALA A 108 -2.91 -31.00 -18.07
C ALA A 108 -3.62 -29.63 -18.02
N ASP A 109 -4.66 -29.48 -17.19
CA ASP A 109 -5.38 -28.21 -17.01
C ASP A 109 -4.49 -27.11 -16.42
N TYR A 110 -3.55 -27.48 -15.55
CA TYR A 110 -2.53 -26.59 -14.99
C TYR A 110 -1.26 -26.48 -15.86
N GLY A 111 -1.26 -27.02 -17.08
CA GLY A 111 -0.14 -26.96 -18.02
C GLY A 111 1.14 -27.68 -17.57
N MET A 112 1.00 -28.71 -16.73
CA MET A 112 2.11 -29.48 -16.18
C MET A 112 1.95 -30.99 -16.39
N SER A 113 3.06 -31.74 -16.28
CA SER A 113 2.97 -33.20 -16.33
C SER A 113 2.45 -33.78 -15.01
N ALA A 114 1.77 -34.92 -15.08
CA ALA A 114 1.29 -35.65 -13.88
C ALA A 114 2.42 -35.90 -12.86
N VAL A 115 3.65 -36.13 -13.35
CA VAL A 115 4.85 -36.30 -12.52
C VAL A 115 5.22 -35.03 -11.77
N LYS A 116 5.11 -33.85 -12.41
CA LYS A 116 5.38 -32.56 -11.78
C LYS A 116 4.30 -32.21 -10.74
N LEU A 117 3.04 -32.53 -11.03
CA LEU A 117 1.94 -32.35 -10.09
C LEU A 117 2.09 -33.26 -8.85
N ASN A 118 2.43 -34.54 -9.02
CA ASN A 118 2.67 -35.44 -7.88
C ASN A 118 3.81 -34.97 -6.97
N LYS A 119 4.89 -34.44 -7.55
CA LYS A 119 5.98 -33.85 -6.75
C LYS A 119 5.51 -32.64 -5.95
N LEU A 120 4.67 -31.78 -6.57
CA LEU A 120 4.11 -30.60 -5.91
C LEU A 120 3.16 -31.00 -4.77
N LEU A 121 2.32 -32.01 -4.97
CA LEU A 121 1.41 -32.53 -3.94
C LEU A 121 2.16 -33.10 -2.73
N HIS A 122 3.28 -33.82 -2.96
CA HIS A 122 4.17 -34.27 -1.90
C HIS A 122 4.85 -33.12 -1.16
N GLN A 123 5.25 -32.05 -1.86
CA GLN A 123 5.83 -30.86 -1.22
C GLN A 123 4.82 -30.09 -0.37
N LEU A 124 3.54 -30.11 -0.76
CA LEU A 124 2.45 -29.45 -0.04
C LEU A 124 1.85 -30.32 1.08
N GLY A 125 2.27 -31.58 1.21
CA GLY A 125 1.80 -32.52 2.23
C GLY A 125 0.35 -32.99 2.02
N ILE A 126 -0.16 -32.93 0.78
CA ILE A 126 -1.55 -33.28 0.43
C ILE A 126 -1.68 -34.76 0.03
N GLN A 127 -0.61 -35.37 -0.49
CA GLN A 127 -0.47 -36.79 -0.82
C GLN A 127 0.89 -37.30 -0.39
#